data_AF-A0A524NSN5-F1
#
_entry.id   AF-A0A524NSN5-F1
#
_cell.length_a   1.000
_cell.length_b   1.000
_cell.length_c   1.000
_cell.angle_alpha   90.00
_cell.angle_beta   90.00
_cell.angle_gamma   90.00
#
_symmetry.space_group_name_H-M   'P 1'
#
loop_
_entity.id
_entity.type
_entity.pdbx_description
1 polymer ?
#
loop_
_entity_poly.entity_id
_entity_poly.type
_entity_poly.pdbx_seq_one_letter_code
_entity_poly.pdbx_strand_id
1 'polypeptide(L)'
;MMRGNRRSRSMARIQKRLPGHGHATHFERRRPKHAHCPITGAKLHGVPRLRPAKVRHLSKTERSVSRYYGGKISHTALSAAIRKYVLNETMKTE
;
A
#
# COMPACT_ATOMS: atom_id res chain seq x y z
N MET A 1 16.95 -16.07 -27.83
CA MET A 1 16.06 -16.68 -26.80
C MET A 1 15.41 -15.60 -25.93
N MET A 2 14.14 -15.75 -25.52
CA MET A 2 13.49 -14.80 -24.60
C MET A 2 14.06 -14.93 -23.18
N ARG A 3 14.33 -13.79 -22.51
CA ARG A 3 14.76 -13.76 -21.09
C ARG A 3 13.78 -14.52 -20.19
N GLY A 4 14.28 -15.31 -19.24
CA GLY A 4 13.46 -16.18 -18.38
C GLY A 4 12.32 -15.44 -17.65
N ASN A 5 12.58 -14.23 -17.17
CA ASN A 5 11.58 -13.38 -16.50
C ASN A 5 10.40 -12.95 -17.39
N ARG A 6 10.54 -12.97 -18.73
CA ARG A 6 9.47 -12.70 -19.70
C ARG A 6 8.63 -13.96 -19.99
N ARG A 7 9.17 -15.14 -19.69
CA ARG A 7 8.51 -16.45 -19.85
C ARG A 7 7.64 -16.78 -18.64
N SER A 8 8.20 -16.65 -17.42
CA SER A 8 7.60 -17.07 -16.14
C SER A 8 6.36 -16.28 -15.66
N ARG A 9 5.79 -15.40 -16.49
CA ARG A 9 4.70 -14.46 -16.13
C ARG A 9 4.98 -13.59 -14.89
N SER A 10 6.23 -13.51 -14.43
CA SER A 10 6.63 -12.64 -13.31
C SER A 10 6.43 -11.16 -13.65
N MET A 11 6.57 -10.81 -14.94
CA MET A 11 6.17 -9.51 -15.49
C MET A 11 4.82 -9.64 -16.22
N ALA A 12 3.95 -8.64 -16.03
CA ALA A 12 2.72 -8.50 -16.78
C ALA A 12 3.02 -8.13 -18.23
N ARG A 13 2.30 -8.74 -19.17
CA ARG A 13 2.36 -8.44 -20.60
C ARG A 13 1.22 -7.49 -20.94
N ILE A 14 1.54 -6.33 -21.49
CA ILE A 14 0.56 -5.33 -21.88
C ILE A 14 0.76 -5.09 -23.37
N GLN A 15 -0.24 -5.45 -24.19
CA GLN A 15 -0.24 -5.06 -25.60
C GLN A 15 -0.58 -3.58 -25.68
N LYS A 16 0.33 -2.78 -26.24
CA LYS A 16 0.09 -1.37 -26.50
C LYS A 16 0.12 -1.13 -28.00
N ARG A 17 -0.80 -0.28 -28.46
CA ARG A 17 -0.77 0.26 -29.82
C ARG A 17 0.31 1.34 -29.87
N LEU A 18 1.17 1.24 -30.87
CA LEU A 18 2.23 2.21 -31.12
C LEU A 18 1.67 3.34 -31.99
N PRO A 19 2.27 4.53 -31.91
CA PRO A 19 1.88 5.66 -32.74
C PRO A 19 1.98 5.35 -34.25
N GLY A 20 2.92 4.50 -34.69
CA GLY A 20 3.05 4.07 -36.09
C GLY A 20 2.13 2.91 -36.51
N HIS A 21 0.91 2.85 -35.97
CA HIS A 21 -0.10 1.82 -36.29
C HIS A 21 0.29 0.34 -36.00
N GLY A 22 1.42 0.07 -35.35
CA GLY A 22 1.83 -1.26 -34.91
C GLY A 22 1.36 -1.62 -33.50
N HIS A 23 1.56 -2.89 -33.09
CA HIS A 23 1.35 -3.35 -31.72
C HIS A 23 2.67 -3.90 -31.15
N ALA A 24 2.98 -3.59 -29.89
CA ALA A 24 4.10 -4.19 -29.18
C ALA A 24 3.72 -4.65 -27.78
N THR A 25 4.37 -5.73 -27.35
CA THR A 25 4.24 -6.27 -26.00
C THR A 25 5.19 -5.56 -25.05
N HIS A 26 4.65 -4.69 -24.21
CA HIS A 26 5.40 -4.10 -23.10
C HIS A 26 5.35 -5.03 -21.88
N PHE A 27 6.50 -5.21 -21.23
CA PHE A 27 6.61 -5.97 -19.99
C PHE A 27 6.70 -5.01 -18.81
N GLU A 28 5.69 -5.00 -17.95
CA GLU A 28 5.68 -4.17 -16.74
C GLU A 28 5.64 -5.06 -15.48
N ARG A 29 6.25 -4.59 -14.39
CA ARG A 29 6.12 -5.26 -13.10
C ARG A 29 4.69 -5.10 -12.56
N ARG A 30 4.13 -6.18 -12.01
CA ARG A 30 2.81 -6.14 -11.36
C ARG A 30 2.78 -5.14 -10.20
N ARG A 31 1.62 -4.47 -10.06
CA ARG A 31 1.33 -3.56 -8.93
C ARG A 31 1.21 -4.37 -7.63
N PRO A 32 1.76 -3.87 -6.51
CA PRO A 32 1.65 -4.53 -5.23
C PRO A 32 0.19 -4.50 -4.70
N LYS A 33 -0.08 -5.38 -3.73
CA LYS A 33 -1.37 -5.40 -3.01
C LYS A 33 -1.51 -4.12 -2.16
N HIS A 34 -2.72 -3.88 -1.66
CA HIS A 34 -2.95 -2.77 -0.74
C HIS A 34 -2.21 -2.99 0.58
N ALA A 35 -1.93 -1.90 1.30
CA ALA A 35 -1.48 -1.99 2.68
C ALA A 35 -2.66 -2.36 3.58
N HIS A 36 -2.42 -3.27 4.53
CA HIS A 36 -3.40 -3.75 5.48
C HIS A 36 -2.98 -3.38 6.90
N CYS A 37 -3.96 -3.13 7.75
CA CYS A 37 -3.74 -2.95 9.19
C CYS A 37 -3.31 -4.28 9.82
N PRO A 38 -2.24 -4.33 10.63
CA PRO A 38 -1.80 -5.56 11.27
C PRO A 38 -2.76 -6.06 12.37
N ILE A 39 -3.58 -5.17 12.96
CA ILE A 39 -4.49 -5.51 14.06
C ILE A 39 -5.84 -6.00 13.52
N THR A 40 -6.39 -5.29 12.54
CA THR A 40 -7.77 -5.53 12.05
C THR A 40 -7.81 -6.18 10.67
N GLY A 41 -6.70 -6.26 9.94
CA GLY A 41 -6.67 -6.69 8.53
C GLY A 41 -7.30 -5.70 7.55
N ALA A 42 -7.93 -4.62 8.05
CA ALA A 42 -8.62 -3.64 7.23
C ALA A 42 -7.66 -2.94 6.26
N LYS A 43 -8.15 -2.62 5.07
CA LYS A 43 -7.39 -1.88 4.05
C LYS A 43 -7.07 -0.47 4.54
N LEU A 44 -5.81 -0.06 4.42
CA LEU A 44 -5.37 1.29 4.76
C LEU A 44 -5.63 2.23 3.58
N HIS A 45 -6.60 3.12 3.76
CA HIS A 45 -6.90 4.19 2.82
C HIS A 45 -5.88 5.34 2.98
N GLY A 46 -5.55 6.00 1.87
CA GLY A 46 -4.56 7.09 1.82
C GLY A 46 -3.10 6.64 1.69
N VAL A 47 -2.80 5.33 1.77
CA VAL A 47 -1.44 4.81 1.56
C VAL A 47 -1.26 4.39 0.08
N PRO A 48 -0.23 4.90 -0.62
CA PRO A 48 -0.03 4.60 -2.02
C PRO A 48 0.40 3.14 -2.25
N ARG A 49 -0.09 2.55 -3.34
CA ARG A 49 0.14 1.13 -3.71
C ARG A 49 1.45 0.98 -4.49
N LEU A 50 2.55 1.47 -3.93
CA LEU A 50 3.82 1.54 -4.61
C LEU A 50 4.84 0.58 -4.00
N ARG A 51 5.85 0.22 -4.79
CA ARG A 51 6.96 -0.60 -4.30
C ARG A 51 7.88 0.26 -3.42
N PRO A 52 8.59 -0.31 -2.44
CA PRO A 52 9.44 0.44 -1.51
C PRO A 52 10.40 1.41 -2.21
N ALA A 53 11.01 1.00 -3.32
CA ALA A 53 11.88 1.86 -4.13
C ALA A 53 11.18 3.13 -4.64
N LYS A 54 9.92 3.02 -5.08
CA LYS A 54 9.13 4.18 -5.51
C LYS A 54 8.64 5.00 -4.33
N VAL A 55 8.22 4.35 -3.24
CA VAL A 55 7.73 5.01 -2.00
C VAL A 55 8.78 5.96 -1.43
N ARG A 56 10.06 5.59 -1.50
CA ARG A 56 11.19 6.41 -1.04
C ARG A 56 11.33 7.76 -1.77
N HIS A 57 10.74 7.93 -2.94
CA HIS A 57 10.79 9.18 -3.71
C HIS A 57 9.58 10.11 -3.46
N LEU A 58 8.50 9.65 -2.81
CA LEU A 58 7.33 10.50 -2.56
C LEU A 58 7.57 11.48 -1.40
N SER A 59 6.79 12.55 -1.33
CA SER A 59 6.78 13.44 -0.16
C SER A 59 6.15 12.76 1.08
N LYS A 60 6.33 13.36 2.27
CA LYS A 60 5.81 12.80 3.53
C LYS A 60 4.27 12.72 3.54
N THR A 61 3.62 13.74 2.97
CA THR A 61 2.16 13.85 2.88
C THR A 61 1.55 12.81 1.94
N GLU A 62 2.24 12.44 0.87
CA GLU A 62 1.77 11.39 -0.05
C GLU A 62 1.99 9.97 0.49
N ARG A 63 2.93 9.78 1.43
CA ARG A 63 3.22 8.47 2.03
C ARG A 63 2.24 8.08 3.13
N SER A 64 1.65 9.05 3.83
CA SER A 64 0.94 8.83 5.08
C SER A 64 -0.27 9.74 5.26
N VAL A 65 -1.18 9.35 6.15
CA VAL A 65 -2.35 10.15 6.55
C VAL A 65 -1.98 11.01 7.76
N SER A 66 -2.56 12.21 7.89
CA SER A 66 -2.26 13.20 8.94
C SER A 66 -2.53 12.75 10.38
N ARG A 67 -3.35 11.72 10.60
CA ARG A 67 -3.66 11.21 11.95
C ARG A 67 -2.47 10.50 12.61
N TYR A 68 -2.48 10.40 13.95
CA TYR A 68 -1.55 9.55 14.69
C TYR A 68 -1.58 8.10 14.20
N TYR A 69 -0.39 7.50 14.06
CA TYR A 69 -0.20 6.17 13.47
C TYR A 69 -0.81 5.99 12.06
N GLY A 70 -0.99 7.09 11.32
CA GLY A 70 -1.47 7.12 9.94
C GLY A 70 -0.59 6.28 9.02
N GLY A 71 -1.21 5.38 8.26
CA GLY A 71 -0.51 4.47 7.35
C GLY A 71 0.11 3.22 8.02
N LYS A 72 0.00 3.09 9.34
CA LYS A 72 0.39 1.87 10.08
C LYS A 72 -0.82 1.12 10.61
N ILE A 73 -1.78 1.84 11.21
CA ILE A 73 -2.97 1.27 11.88
C ILE A 73 -4.25 1.88 11.29
N SER A 74 -5.35 1.11 11.28
CA SER A 74 -6.68 1.59 10.89
C SER A 74 -7.26 2.57 11.92
N HIS A 75 -8.15 3.46 11.49
CA HIS A 75 -8.80 4.44 12.38
C HIS A 75 -9.61 3.74 13.50
N THR A 76 -10.24 2.61 13.18
CA THR A 76 -10.99 1.78 14.12
C THR A 76 -10.12 1.24 15.26
N ALA A 77 -8.96 0.69 14.92
CA ALA A 77 -8.03 0.13 15.90
C ALA A 77 -7.41 1.22 16.78
N LEU A 78 -7.11 2.39 16.22
CA LEU A 78 -6.63 3.53 16.99
C LEU A 78 -7.69 4.00 18.00
N SER A 79 -8.94 4.18 17.55
CA SER A 79 -10.03 4.61 18.42
C SER A 79 -10.30 3.61 19.54
N ALA A 80 -10.27 2.31 19.24
CA ALA A 80 -10.43 1.26 20.25
C ALA A 80 -9.29 1.27 21.28
N ALA A 81 -8.04 1.48 20.84
CA ALA A 81 -6.89 1.55 21.74
C ALA A 81 -6.97 2.76 22.67
N ILE A 82 -7.33 3.93 22.15
CA ILE A 82 -7.51 5.16 22.95
C ILE A 82 -8.61 4.95 24.00
N ARG A 83 -9.77 4.40 23.60
CA ARG A 83 -10.87 4.14 24.55
C ARG A 83 -10.45 3.19 25.67
N LYS A 84 -9.78 2.08 25.33
CA LYS A 84 -9.28 1.13 26.33
C LYS A 84 -8.29 1.78 27.29
N TYR A 85 -7.41 2.64 26.77
CA TYR A 85 -6.43 3.35 27.59
C TYR A 85 -7.12 4.28 28.60
N VAL A 86 -8.04 5.12 28.14
CA VAL A 86 -8.79 6.05 29.02
C VAL A 86 -9.58 5.30 30.09
N LEU A 87 -10.27 4.21 29.73
CA LEU A 87 -11.02 3.38 30.69
C LEU A 87 -10.09 2.73 31.74
N ASN A 88 -8.92 2.27 31.32
CA ASN A 88 -7.96 1.68 32.25
C ASN A 88 -7.33 2.72 33.18
N GLU A 89 -7.17 3.96 32.73
CA GLU A 89 -6.72 5.06 33.58
C GLU A 89 -7.77 5.42 34.62
N THR A 90 -9.05 5.54 34.23
CA THR A 90 -10.12 5.89 35.17
C THR A 90 -10.23 4.88 36.31
N MET A 91 -10.12 3.58 36.01
CA MET A 91 -10.16 2.49 37.01
C MET A 91 -8.94 2.43 37.94
N LYS A 92 -7.84 3.12 37.64
CA LYS A 92 -6.64 3.15 38.50
C LYS A 92 -6.66 4.28 39.53
N THR A 93 -7.54 5.24 39.32
CA THR A 93 -7.66 6.44 40.16
C THR A 93 -8.64 6.24 41.31
N GLU A 94 -9.41 5.14 41.27
CA GLU A 94 -10.26 4.61 42.34
C GLU A 94 -9.47 3.64 43.22
#